data_AF-A0A7W8WFS5-F1
#
_entry.id   AF-A0A7W8WFS5-F1
#
_cell.length_a   1.000
_cell.length_b   1.000
_cell.length_c   1.000
_cell.angle_alpha   90.00
_cell.angle_beta   90.00
_cell.angle_gamma   90.00
#
_symmetry.space_group_name_H-M   'P 1'
#
loop_
_entity.id
_entity.type
_entity.pdbx_description
1 polymer ?
#
loop_
_entity_poly.entity_id
_entity_poly.type
_entity_poly.pdbx_seq_one_letter_code
_entity_poly.pdbx_strand_id
1 'polypeptide(L)'
;MAGRAHHYYVYVVALDDKVWNEARFRRANPGYRFDKPCVYVGMTGLDPDLRFDRHKAGIQANRYVRDYGLRLMPELYEVFNPMPYRGAQDMEVELAIGLREAGYGVWQA
;
A
#
# COMPACT_ATOMS: atom_id res chain seq x y z
N MET A 1 -4.32 31.21 -13.03
CA MET A 1 -5.10 29.97 -12.90
C MET A 1 -4.68 29.29 -11.62
N ALA A 2 -5.57 29.17 -10.63
CA ALA A 2 -5.27 28.37 -9.44
C ALA A 2 -5.11 26.92 -9.91
N GLY A 3 -3.88 26.40 -9.91
CA GLY A 3 -3.63 25.01 -10.28
C GLY A 3 -4.48 24.09 -9.40
N ARG A 4 -5.18 23.14 -10.02
CA ARG A 4 -5.97 22.15 -9.29
C ARG A 4 -5.06 21.50 -8.24
N ALA A 5 -5.45 21.61 -6.97
CA ALA A 5 -4.69 20.99 -5.89
C ALA A 5 -4.54 19.48 -6.19
N HIS A 6 -3.32 18.97 -6.01
CA HIS A 6 -3.05 17.55 -6.07
C HIS A 6 -3.90 16.82 -5.03
N HIS A 7 -4.51 15.72 -5.43
CA HIS A 7 -5.41 14.93 -4.60
C HIS A 7 -5.19 13.42 -4.79
N TYR A 8 -4.02 13.04 -5.33
CA TYR A 8 -3.61 11.65 -5.36
C TYR A 8 -2.59 11.39 -4.27
N TYR A 9 -2.70 10.21 -3.68
CA TYR A 9 -1.95 9.78 -2.52
C TYR A 9 -1.43 8.38 -2.79
N VAL A 10 -0.20 8.11 -2.38
CA VAL A 10 0.24 6.74 -2.09
C VAL A 10 -0.09 6.40 -0.65
N TYR A 11 -0.32 5.13 -0.35
CA TYR A 11 -0.57 4.66 1.00
C TYR A 11 -0.01 3.26 1.21
N VAL A 12 0.34 2.97 2.46
CA VAL A 12 0.84 1.67 2.90
C VAL A 12 -0.01 1.17 4.04
N VAL A 13 -0.48 -0.08 3.90
CA VAL A 13 -1.27 -0.78 4.93
C VAL A 13 -0.43 -1.91 5.49
N ALA A 14 -0.28 -1.96 6.81
CA ALA A 14 0.22 -3.15 7.51
C ALA A 14 -0.77 -4.31 7.37
N LEU A 15 -0.29 -5.48 6.98
CA LEU A 15 -1.07 -6.71 6.87
C LEU A 15 -0.75 -7.65 8.03
N ASP A 16 -1.75 -8.40 8.49
CA ASP A 16 -1.57 -9.52 9.42
C ASP A 16 -0.66 -10.57 8.76
N ASP A 17 0.34 -11.05 9.50
CA ASP A 17 1.34 -12.01 9.02
C ASP A 17 0.71 -13.32 8.53
N LYS A 18 -0.53 -13.64 8.91
CA LYS A 18 -1.30 -14.75 8.33
C LYS A 18 -1.46 -14.65 6.81
N VAL A 19 -1.29 -13.47 6.21
CA VAL A 19 -1.23 -13.29 4.76
C VAL A 19 -0.12 -14.13 4.13
N TRP A 20 0.93 -14.48 4.88
CA TRP A 20 1.98 -15.39 4.43
C TRP A 20 1.45 -16.80 4.11
N ASN A 21 0.29 -17.19 4.60
CA ASN A 21 -0.32 -18.47 4.20
C ASN A 21 -0.83 -18.46 2.75
N GLU A 22 -1.01 -17.28 2.15
CA GLU A 22 -1.47 -17.12 0.78
C GLU A 22 -0.33 -17.42 -0.20
N ALA A 23 -0.46 -18.52 -0.94
CA ALA A 23 0.60 -18.99 -1.83
C ALA A 23 1.00 -17.95 -2.89
N ARG A 24 0.05 -17.12 -3.36
CA ARG A 24 0.34 -16.04 -4.32
C ARG A 24 1.14 -14.92 -3.67
N PHE A 25 0.84 -14.56 -2.42
CA PHE A 25 1.60 -13.55 -1.67
C PHE A 25 3.04 -14.01 -1.43
N ARG A 26 3.25 -15.26 -0.99
CA ARG A 26 4.60 -15.82 -0.80
C ARG A 26 5.42 -15.82 -2.09
N ARG A 27 4.82 -16.27 -3.20
CA ARG A 27 5.51 -16.31 -4.50
C ARG A 27 5.93 -14.92 -4.98
N ALA A 28 5.17 -13.89 -4.65
CA ALA A 28 5.51 -12.51 -4.98
C ALA A 28 6.63 -11.93 -4.09
N ASN A 29 6.98 -12.61 -3.00
CA ASN A 29 7.91 -12.11 -1.97
C ASN A 29 9.01 -13.12 -1.62
N PRO A 30 9.84 -13.56 -2.59
CA PRO A 30 10.91 -14.53 -2.35
C PRO A 30 12.02 -14.00 -1.42
N GLY A 31 12.22 -12.68 -1.36
CA GLY A 31 13.21 -12.01 -0.51
C GLY A 31 12.68 -11.53 0.84
N TYR A 32 11.47 -11.94 1.23
CA TYR A 32 10.86 -11.51 2.49
C TYR A 32 11.68 -11.95 3.69
N ARG A 33 11.87 -11.02 4.63
CA ARG A 33 12.49 -11.29 5.92
C ARG A 33 11.43 -11.28 7.02
N PHE A 34 11.34 -12.36 7.80
CA PHE A 34 10.34 -12.51 8.87
C PHE A 34 10.46 -11.49 10.02
N ASP A 35 11.57 -10.76 10.12
CA ASP A 35 11.71 -9.63 11.06
C ASP A 35 11.12 -8.31 10.52
N LYS A 36 10.59 -8.32 9.29
CA LYS A 36 9.93 -7.18 8.64
C LYS A 36 8.42 -7.40 8.53
N PRO A 37 7.61 -6.34 8.56
CA PRO A 37 6.17 -6.44 8.34
C PRO A 37 5.80 -6.92 6.92
N CYS A 38 4.64 -7.58 6.81
CA CYS A 38 3.91 -7.68 5.54
C CYS A 38 3.08 -6.41 5.31
N VAL A 39 3.09 -5.87 4.10
CA VAL A 39 2.43 -4.62 3.74
C VAL A 39 1.74 -4.68 2.38
N TYR A 40 0.71 -3.87 2.20
CA TYR A 40 0.11 -3.56 0.91
C TYR A 40 0.46 -2.11 0.54
N VAL A 41 0.88 -1.89 -0.70
CA VAL A 41 1.14 -0.57 -1.27
C VAL A 41 0.12 -0.30 -2.37
N GLY A 42 -0.44 0.90 -2.41
CA GLY A 42 -1.33 1.34 -3.47
C GLY A 42 -1.42 2.85 -3.58
N MET A 43 -2.12 3.32 -4.61
CA MET A 43 -2.45 4.73 -4.78
C MET A 43 -3.96 4.99 -4.83
N THR A 44 -4.38 6.22 -4.53
CA THR A 44 -5.79 6.61 -4.53
C THR A 44 -5.98 8.10 -4.79
N GLY A 45 -7.12 8.47 -5.36
CA GLY A 45 -7.60 9.85 -5.42
C GLY A 45 -8.50 10.24 -4.24
N LEU A 46 -8.66 9.35 -3.26
CA LEU A 46 -9.37 9.59 -2.00
C LEU A 46 -8.35 9.88 -0.91
N ASP A 47 -8.84 10.41 0.21
CA ASP A 47 -8.06 10.39 1.45
C ASP A 47 -7.66 8.92 1.82
N PRO A 48 -6.42 8.66 2.25
CA PRO A 48 -5.97 7.31 2.61
C PRO A 48 -6.81 6.61 3.70
N ASP A 49 -7.30 7.33 4.70
CA ASP A 49 -8.18 6.74 5.74
C ASP A 49 -9.49 6.30 5.11
N LEU A 50 -10.13 7.17 4.33
CA LEU A 50 -11.35 6.81 3.59
C LEU A 50 -11.12 5.64 2.62
N ARG A 51 -9.97 5.60 1.96
CA ARG A 51 -9.61 4.50 1.07
C ARG A 51 -9.48 3.18 1.82
N PHE A 52 -8.86 3.21 2.99
CA PHE A 52 -8.71 2.06 3.88
C PHE A 52 -10.08 1.58 4.39
N ASP A 53 -10.94 2.48 4.87
CA ASP A 53 -12.29 2.15 5.31
C ASP A 53 -13.10 1.46 4.20
N ARG A 54 -13.01 1.97 2.95
CA ARG A 54 -13.66 1.32 1.80
C ARG A 54 -13.14 -0.09 1.54
N HIS A 55 -11.83 -0.32 1.67
CA HIS A 55 -11.27 -1.67 1.59
C HIS A 55 -11.85 -2.58 2.66
N LYS A 56 -11.89 -2.13 3.92
CA LYS A 56 -12.42 -2.91 5.05
C LYS A 56 -13.91 -3.19 4.92
N ALA A 57 -14.67 -2.27 4.32
CA ALA A 57 -16.09 -2.45 3.97
C ALA A 57 -16.33 -3.31 2.71
N GLY A 58 -15.29 -3.76 2.01
CA GLY A 58 -15.42 -4.55 0.78
C GLY A 58 -15.80 -3.75 -0.46
N ILE A 59 -15.73 -2.42 -0.41
CA ILE A 59 -16.12 -1.52 -1.50
C ILE A 59 -14.87 -1.18 -2.33
N GLN A 60 -14.85 -1.61 -3.60
CA GLN A 60 -13.67 -1.46 -4.48
C GLN A 60 -12.39 -1.93 -3.78
N ALA A 61 -12.49 -3.09 -3.11
CA ALA A 61 -11.49 -3.56 -2.18
C ALA A 61 -10.47 -4.51 -2.80
N ASN A 62 -9.22 -4.44 -2.34
CA ASN A 62 -8.24 -5.49 -2.54
C ASN A 62 -8.44 -6.55 -1.45
N ARG A 63 -8.48 -7.83 -1.83
CA ARG A 63 -8.69 -8.94 -0.89
C ARG A 63 -7.69 -8.93 0.27
N TYR A 64 -6.43 -8.59 0.04
CA TYR A 64 -5.42 -8.65 1.10
C TYR A 64 -5.61 -7.53 2.12
N VAL A 65 -5.96 -6.32 1.67
CA VAL A 65 -6.28 -5.21 2.58
C VAL A 65 -7.58 -5.48 3.33
N ARG A 66 -8.61 -6.00 2.65
CA ARG A 66 -9.88 -6.32 3.29
C ARG A 66 -9.71 -7.39 4.37
N ASP A 67 -9.07 -8.51 4.02
CA ASP A 67 -9.04 -9.70 4.87
C ASP A 67 -7.90 -9.67 5.90
N TYR A 68 -6.77 -9.03 5.58
CA TYR A 68 -5.58 -9.00 6.44
C TYR A 68 -5.14 -7.58 6.85
N GLY A 69 -5.73 -6.51 6.30
CA GLY A 69 -5.31 -5.13 6.64
C GLY A 69 -5.59 -4.79 8.10
N LEU A 70 -4.53 -4.35 8.80
CA LEU A 70 -4.51 -3.99 10.22
C LEU A 70 -4.64 -2.48 10.45
N ARG A 71 -3.75 -1.69 9.82
CA ARG A 71 -3.68 -0.23 9.96
C ARG A 71 -2.90 0.40 8.82
N LEU A 72 -3.07 1.71 8.63
CA LEU A 72 -2.15 2.50 7.81
C LEU A 72 -0.78 2.66 8.50
N MET A 73 0.26 2.82 7.68
CA MET A 73 1.63 3.13 8.09
C MET A 73 2.09 4.47 7.48
N PRO A 74 1.54 5.61 7.93
CA PRO A 74 1.87 6.93 7.38
C PRO A 74 3.36 7.25 7.41
N GLU A 75 4.11 6.69 8.37
CA GLU A 75 5.55 6.80 8.48
C GLU A 75 6.31 6.33 7.22
N LEU A 76 5.67 5.54 6.34
CA LEU A 76 6.26 5.04 5.10
C LEU A 76 5.90 5.85 3.85
N TYR A 77 4.90 6.75 3.90
CA TYR A 77 4.37 7.35 2.68
C TYR A 77 3.95 8.82 2.77
N GLU A 78 3.69 9.34 3.97
CA GLU A 78 3.03 10.64 4.13
C GLU A 78 3.87 11.79 3.56
N VAL A 79 5.20 11.70 3.69
CA VAL A 79 6.16 12.69 3.17
C VAL A 79 6.07 12.92 1.65
N PHE A 80 5.53 11.95 0.89
CA PHE A 80 5.39 12.08 -0.55
C PHE A 80 4.08 12.76 -0.96
N ASN A 81 3.09 12.82 -0.07
CA ASN A 81 1.73 13.23 -0.42
C ASN A 81 1.48 14.73 -0.19
N PRO A 82 0.51 15.35 -0.91
CA PRO A 82 -0.20 14.82 -2.08
C PRO A 82 0.59 15.05 -3.38
N MET A 83 0.25 14.31 -4.45
CA MET A 83 0.94 14.39 -5.74
C MET A 83 0.00 14.31 -6.95
N PRO A 84 0.45 14.65 -8.18
CA PRO A 84 -0.32 14.43 -9.39
C PRO A 84 -0.58 12.93 -9.63
N TYR A 85 -1.62 12.58 -10.38
CA TYR A 85 -1.96 11.19 -10.71
C TYR A 85 -0.77 10.37 -11.21
N ARG A 86 -0.03 10.87 -12.22
CA ARG A 86 1.15 10.18 -12.74
C ARG A 86 2.24 10.02 -11.69
N GLY A 87 2.47 11.05 -10.88
CA GLY A 87 3.41 10.97 -9.76
C GLY A 87 3.01 9.89 -8.75
N ALA A 88 1.72 9.74 -8.45
CA ALA A 88 1.23 8.69 -7.55
C ALA A 88 1.40 7.29 -8.14
N GLN A 89 1.17 7.13 -9.43
CA GLN A 89 1.39 5.87 -10.12
C GLN A 89 2.87 5.46 -10.11
N ASP A 90 3.78 6.39 -10.40
CA ASP A 90 5.22 6.13 -10.39
C ASP A 90 5.72 5.86 -8.96
N MET A 91 5.30 6.69 -7.99
CA MET A 91 5.69 6.55 -6.59
C MET A 91 5.17 5.25 -5.95
N GLU A 92 3.98 4.76 -6.32
CA GLU A 92 3.46 3.47 -5.84
C GLU A 92 4.43 2.33 -6.18
N VAL A 93 4.97 2.33 -7.41
CA VAL A 93 5.92 1.32 -7.89
C VAL A 93 7.26 1.46 -7.15
N GLU A 94 7.81 2.67 -7.10
CA GLU A 94 9.10 2.93 -6.45
C GLU A 94 9.07 2.58 -4.95
N LEU A 95 8.00 2.97 -4.25
CA LEU A 95 7.82 2.65 -2.84
C LEU A 95 7.71 1.14 -2.61
N ALA A 96 6.97 0.43 -3.47
CA ALA A 96 6.86 -1.02 -3.39
C ALA A 96 8.20 -1.73 -3.67
N ILE A 97 9.02 -1.21 -4.59
CA ILE A 97 10.37 -1.73 -4.85
C ILE A 97 11.27 -1.51 -3.62
N GLY A 98 11.38 -0.28 -3.13
CA GLY A 98 12.25 0.05 -2.00
C GLY A 98 11.89 -0.73 -0.72
N LEU A 99 10.59 -0.96 -0.47
CA LEU A 99 10.15 -1.79 0.66
C LEU A 99 10.54 -3.26 0.47
N ARG A 100 10.45 -3.82 -0.74
CA ARG A 100 10.91 -5.20 -1.02
C ARG A 100 12.42 -5.33 -0.81
N GLU A 101 13.20 -4.37 -1.28
CA GLU A 101 14.66 -4.33 -1.09
C GLU A 101 15.04 -4.23 0.39
N ALA A 102 14.24 -3.49 1.18
CA ALA A 102 14.38 -3.42 2.64
C ALA A 102 13.93 -4.71 3.38
N GLY A 103 13.41 -5.70 2.66
CA GLY A 103 13.03 -7.02 3.16
C GLY A 103 11.57 -7.16 3.60
N TYR A 104 10.70 -6.18 3.32
CA TYR A 104 9.28 -6.26 3.63
C TYR A 104 8.57 -7.28 2.72
N GLY A 105 7.48 -7.87 3.22
CA GLY A 105 6.59 -8.68 2.39
C GLY A 105 5.59 -7.75 1.72
N VAL A 106 5.72 -7.47 0.44
CA VAL A 106 4.95 -6.42 -0.25
C VAL A 106 3.96 -7.02 -1.23
N TRP A 107 2.69 -6.63 -1.10
CA TRP A 107 1.71 -6.78 -2.17
C TRP A 107 1.40 -5.44 -2.83
N GLN A 108 1.42 -5.44 -4.16
CA GLN A 108 1.03 -4.34 -5.02
C GLN A 108 0.30 -4.96 -6.21
N ALA A 109 -0.93 -4.53 -6.48
CA ALA A 109 -1.76 -5.02 -7.60
C ALA A 109 -2.83 -4.02 -7.97
#